data_AF-X1AAQ6-F1
#
_entry.id   AF-X1AAQ6-F1
#
_cell.length_a   1.000
_cell.length_b   1.000
_cell.length_c   1.000
_cell.angle_alpha   90.00
_cell.angle_beta   90.00
_cell.angle_gamma   90.00
#
_symmetry.space_group_name_H-M   'P 1'
#
loop_
_entity.id
_entity.type
_entity.pdbx_description
1 polymer ?
#
loop_
_entity_poly.entity_id
_entity_poly.type
_entity_poly.pdbx_seq_one_letter_code
_entity_poly.pdbx_strand_id
1 'polypeptide(L)' 'IANLIGGFIAILVGTSLIGPVADQVDAAAWSHSDLMNASSWGATVLNLVPGFFALGILGIGVAVTYTSLRQAGIV' A
#
# COMPACT_ATOMS: atom_id res chain seq x y z
N ILE A 1 -5.32 17.15 16.00
CA ILE A 1 -5.51 15.81 16.60
C ILE A 1 -6.38 14.89 15.73
N ALA A 2 -7.58 15.29 15.28
CA ALA A 2 -8.44 14.42 14.43
C ALA A 2 -7.72 13.89 13.16
N ASN A 3 -6.96 14.74 12.46
CA ASN A 3 -6.16 14.31 11.30
C ASN A 3 -4.99 13.36 11.65
N LEU A 4 -4.49 13.40 12.88
CA LEU A 4 -3.38 12.55 13.32
C LEU A 4 -3.85 11.14 13.65
N ILE A 5 -5.00 11.03 14.31
CA ILE A 5 -5.65 9.76 14.62
C ILE A 5 -6.11 9.09 13.33
N GLY A 6 -6.72 9.83 12.40
CA GLY A 6 -7.11 9.29 11.09
C GLY A 6 -5.90 8.74 10.31
N GLY A 7 -4.78 9.46 10.33
CA GLY A 7 -3.53 9.01 9.72
C GLY A 7 -2.94 7.75 10.37
N PHE A 8 -2.96 7.67 11.71
CA PHE A 8 -2.50 6.50 12.44
C PHE A 8 -3.36 5.26 12.16
N ILE A 9 -4.68 5.40 12.16
CA ILE A 9 -5.61 4.29 11.84
C ILE A 9 -5.42 3.83 10.39
N ALA A 10 -5.21 4.75 9.45
CA ALA A 10 -4.94 4.40 8.05
C ALA A 10 -3.66 3.57 7.89
N ILE A 11 -2.59 3.87 8.65
CA ILE A 11 -1.36 3.07 8.65
C ILE A 11 -1.61 1.70 9.26
N LEU A 12 -2.33 1.62 10.38
CA LEU A 12 -2.61 0.36 11.07
C LEU A 12 -3.46 -0.59 10.21
N VAL A 13 -4.54 -0.06 9.61
CA VAL A 13 -5.40 -0.83 8.70
C VAL A 13 -4.66 -1.17 7.41
N GLY A 14 -3.94 -0.21 6.82
CA GLY A 14 -3.16 -0.42 5.60
C GLY A 14 -2.11 -1.51 5.75
N THR A 15 -1.32 -1.48 6.82
CA THR A 15 -0.29 -2.51 7.08
C THR A 15 -0.88 -3.89 7.36
N SER A 16 -2.02 -3.95 8.06
CA SER A 16 -2.74 -5.21 8.31
C SER A 16 -3.29 -5.86 7.03
N LEU A 17 -3.58 -5.04 6.00
CA LEU A 17 -4.11 -5.50 4.71
C LEU A 17 -3.01 -5.87 3.70
N ILE A 18 -1.72 -5.61 3.97
CA ILE A 18 -0.63 -5.94 3.04
C ILE A 18 -0.60 -7.44 2.70
N GLY A 19 -0.70 -8.31 3.71
CA GLY A 19 -0.68 -9.77 3.51
C GLY A 19 -1.87 -10.25 2.66
N PRO A 20 -3.12 -9.97 3.07
CA PRO A 20 -4.30 -10.34 2.28
C PRO A 20 -4.29 -9.77 0.86
N VAL A 21 -3.80 -8.55 0.65
CA VAL A 21 -3.68 -7.96 -0.70
C VAL A 21 -2.64 -8.73 -1.53
N ALA A 22 -1.50 -9.09 -0.95
CA ALA A 22 -0.48 -9.88 -1.63
C ALA A 22 -1.02 -11.27 -2.03
N ASP A 23 -1.73 -11.96 -1.12
CA ASP A 23 -2.31 -13.27 -1.39
C ASP A 23 -3.38 -13.22 -2.49
N GLN A 24 -4.22 -12.18 -2.51
CA GLN A 24 -5.23 -11.99 -3.56
C GLN A 24 -4.61 -11.63 -4.91
N VAL A 25 -3.54 -10.84 -4.92
CA VAL A 25 -2.81 -10.50 -6.15
C VAL A 25 -2.11 -11.73 -6.73
N ASP A 26 -1.45 -12.55 -5.90
CA ASP A 26 -0.81 -13.78 -6.34
C ASP A 26 -1.86 -14.79 -6.85
N ALA A 27 -2.96 -14.96 -6.12
CA ALA A 27 -4.09 -15.79 -6.57
C ALA A 27 -4.66 -15.31 -7.91
N ALA A 28 -4.78 -13.99 -8.12
CA ALA A 28 -5.22 -13.42 -9.39
C ALA A 28 -4.21 -13.65 -10.52
N ALA A 29 -2.91 -13.59 -10.23
CA ALA A 29 -1.83 -13.85 -11.19
C ALA A 29 -1.83 -15.31 -11.67
N TRP A 30 -2.14 -16.26 -10.78
CA TRP A 30 -2.21 -17.68 -11.11
C TRP A 30 -3.53 -18.09 -11.77
N SER A 31 -4.65 -17.52 -11.32
CA SER A 31 -5.98 -17.81 -11.84
C SER A 31 -6.16 -17.33 -13.29
N HIS A 32 -5.56 -16.20 -13.65
CA HIS A 32 -5.55 -15.70 -15.02
C HIS A 32 -4.33 -16.22 -15.80
N SER A 33 -4.29 -17.55 -15.98
CA SER A 33 -3.30 -18.22 -16.83
C SER A 33 -3.16 -17.58 -18.23
N ASP A 34 -4.24 -16.98 -18.75
CA ASP A 34 -4.21 -16.21 -19.99
C ASP A 34 -3.34 -14.95 -19.92
N LEU A 35 -3.24 -14.25 -18.79
CA LEU A 35 -2.41 -13.05 -18.67
C LEU A 35 -0.93 -13.40 -18.54
N MET A 36 -0.61 -14.46 -17.78
CA MET A 36 0.73 -15.05 -17.70
C MET A 36 1.21 -15.60 -19.05
N ASN A 37 0.29 -16.16 -19.84
CA ASN A 37 0.59 -16.77 -21.14
C ASN A 37 0.53 -15.77 -22.31
N ALA A 38 -0.32 -14.73 -22.23
CA ALA A 38 -0.48 -13.71 -23.27
C ALA A 38 0.45 -12.50 -23.10
N SER A 39 0.91 -12.19 -21.88
CA SER A 39 1.82 -11.05 -21.63
C SER A 39 2.62 -11.20 -20.33
N SER A 40 3.89 -11.61 -20.46
CA SER A 40 4.86 -11.68 -19.35
C SER A 40 5.03 -10.33 -18.62
N TRP A 41 4.80 -9.22 -19.33
CA TRP A 41 4.81 -7.88 -18.73
C TRP A 41 3.61 -7.62 -17.83
N GLY A 42 2.40 -8.05 -18.24
CA GLY A 42 1.19 -7.90 -17.43
C GLY A 42 1.27 -8.64 -16.10
N ALA A 43 1.82 -9.86 -16.11
CA ALA A 43 2.12 -10.63 -14.90
C ALA A 43 3.11 -9.92 -13.96
N THR A 44 4.15 -9.30 -14.51
CA THR A 44 5.16 -8.58 -13.73
C THR A 44 4.56 -7.32 -13.08
N VAL A 45 3.74 -6.56 -13.82
CA VAL A 45 3.06 -5.38 -13.28
C VAL A 45 2.05 -5.76 -12.20
N LEU A 46 1.32 -6.86 -12.37
CA LEU A 46 0.37 -7.35 -11.38
C LEU A 46 1.09 -7.70 -10.05
N ASN A 47 2.24 -8.36 -10.12
CA ASN A 47 3.06 -8.66 -8.94
C ASN A 47 3.70 -7.43 -8.27
N LEU A 48 3.78 -6.29 -8.95
CA LEU A 48 4.26 -5.04 -8.35
C LEU A 48 3.18 -4.30 -7.55
N VAL A 49 1.89 -4.64 -7.72
CA VAL A 49 0.76 -3.96 -7.05
C VAL A 49 0.88 -3.96 -5.52
N PRO A 50 1.23 -5.06 -4.83
CA PRO A 50 1.40 -5.06 -3.37
C PRO A 50 2.54 -4.13 -2.93
N GLY A 51 3.58 -4.01 -3.75
CA GLY A 51 4.69 -3.06 -3.53
C GLY A 51 4.25 -1.61 -3.62
N PHE A 52 3.47 -1.24 -4.63
CA PHE A 52 2.89 0.11 -4.74
C PHE A 52 1.90 0.43 -3.61
N PHE A 53 1.12 -0.56 -3.16
CA PHE A 53 0.25 -0.42 -2.01
C PHE A 53 1.04 -0.11 -0.73
N ALA A 54 2.13 -0.84 -0.48
CA ALA A 54 3.03 -0.57 0.65
C ALA A 54 3.69 0.83 0.55
N LEU A 55 4.10 1.25 -0.64
CA LEU A 55 4.63 2.60 -0.87
C LEU A 55 3.57 3.69 -0.63
N GLY A 56 2.31 3.44 -0.96
CA GLY A 56 1.21 4.35 -0.65
C GLY A 56 1.03 4.56 0.86
N ILE A 57 1.14 3.50 1.65
CA ILE A 57 1.10 3.59 3.12
C ILE A 57 2.28 4.39 3.67
N LEU A 58 3.47 4.22 3.09
CA LEU A 58 4.65 5.03 3.45
C LEU A 58 4.41 6.52 3.17
N GLY A 59 3.78 6.86 2.05
CA GLY A 59 3.39 8.24 1.72
C GLY A 59 2.43 8.86 2.76
N ILE A 60 1.47 8.07 3.26
CA ILE A 60 0.59 8.48 4.36
C ILE A 60 1.41 8.71 5.64
N GLY A 61 2.34 7.80 5.95
CA GLY A 61 3.27 7.93 7.07
C GLY A 61 4.01 9.27 7.06
N VAL A 62 4.60 9.64 5.93
CA VAL A 62 5.33 10.91 5.76
C VAL A 62 4.41 12.12 5.98
N ALA A 63 3.21 12.11 5.40
CA ALA A 63 2.25 13.21 5.55
C ALA A 63 1.80 13.41 7.02
N VAL A 64 1.66 12.31 7.75
CA VAL A 64 1.31 12.31 9.17
C VAL A 64 2.49 12.83 10.01
N THR A 65 3.72 12.38 9.74
CA THR A 65 4.91 12.87 10.44
C THR A 65 5.10 14.37 10.21
N TYR A 66 4.95 14.86 8.98
CA TYR A 66 5.03 16.29 8.68
C TYR A 66 3.99 17.11 9.47
N THR A 67 2.74 16.66 9.48
CA THR A 67 1.68 17.31 10.26
C THR A 67 1.96 17.28 11.77
N SER A 68 2.57 16.20 12.27
CA SER A 68 2.95 16.05 13.68
C SER A 68 4.04 17.04 14.07
N LEU A 69 5.09 17.15 13.25
CA LEU A 69 6.20 18.08 13.47
C LEU A 69 5.74 19.54 13.42
N ARG A 70 4.79 19.86 12.53
CA ARG A 70 4.17 21.19 12.47
C ARG A 70 3.34 21.51 13.72
N GLN A 71 2.56 20.54 14.23
CA GLN A 71 1.83 20.70 15.50
C GLN A 71 2.77 20.82 16.70
N ALA A 72 3.94 20.18 16.65
CA ALA A 72 4.97 20.26 17.69
C ALA A 72 5.79 21.56 17.67
N GLY A 73 5.57 22.45 16.69
CA GLY A 73 6.29 23.72 16.56
C GLY A 73 7.74 23.59 16.09
N ILE A 74 8.10 22.43 15.52
CA ILE A 74 9.46 22.13 15.01
C ILE A 74 9.61 22.63 13.56
N VAL A 75 8.51 22.73 12.82
CA VAL A 75 8.41 23.28 11.44
C VAL A 75 7.14 24.11 11.26
#